data_AF-A0AAW0D834-F1
#
_entry.id   AF-A0AAW0D834-F1
#
_cell.length_a   1.000
_cell.length_b   1.000
_cell.length_c   1.000
_cell.angle_alpha   90.00
_cell.angle_beta   90.00
_cell.angle_gamma   90.00
#
_symmetry.space_group_name_H-M   'P 1'
#
loop_
_entity.id
_entity.type
_entity.pdbx_description
1 polymer ?
#
loop_
_entity_poly.entity_id
_entity_poly.type
_entity_poly.pdbx_seq_one_letter_code
_entity_poly.pdbx_strand_id
1 'polypeptide(L)'
;MSNPSQSIAPSVLASLVALIKDWLQGFVDALKTYRHLVATLPPPHPNPPLPGDFPFSNLSEVFHWVQVVDDTRMHQVNHNYPVTISLLPGRAEHWEPLVWAIHTGNIVLGSIELDRRVYADQSVVSIDPLFILETMILAVTLRQKLIVSSRVVMIPSPGTDQNAWNEIFEVRRADANLVVRELGRRTTTSQPRFCPTCRTWLPQAGPNFCLEHLNVSIILLWYNSTQIHGLIQL
;
A
#
# COMPACT_ATOMS: atom_id res chain seq x y z
N MET A 1 -4.24 26.37 -25.82
CA MET A 1 -4.35 26.56 -24.36
C MET A 1 -3.57 25.44 -23.71
N SER A 2 -2.29 25.71 -23.44
CA SER A 2 -1.35 24.78 -22.83
C SER A 2 -1.68 24.62 -21.36
N ASN A 3 -2.05 23.42 -20.92
CA ASN A 3 -2.13 23.08 -19.50
C ASN A 3 -0.68 23.16 -18.97
N PRO A 4 -0.31 24.15 -18.13
CA PRO A 4 0.99 24.08 -17.49
C PRO A 4 0.95 22.81 -16.65
N SER A 5 1.91 21.92 -16.86
CA SER A 5 2.22 20.85 -15.92
C SER A 5 2.45 21.50 -14.56
N GLN A 6 1.39 21.64 -13.75
CA GLN A 6 1.41 22.28 -12.45
C GLN A 6 2.23 21.40 -11.53
N SER A 7 3.54 21.62 -11.52
CA SER A 7 4.40 21.13 -10.45
C SER A 7 3.90 21.79 -9.16
N ILE A 8 3.30 20.99 -8.27
CA ILE A 8 2.85 21.47 -6.96
C ILE A 8 4.08 21.97 -6.20
N ALA A 9 4.04 23.22 -5.74
CA ALA A 9 5.14 23.79 -4.96
C ALA A 9 5.42 22.92 -3.70
N PRO A 10 6.68 22.73 -3.29
CA PRO A 10 7.01 21.83 -2.18
C PRO A 10 6.28 22.14 -0.86
N SER A 11 6.05 23.43 -0.57
CA SER A 11 5.28 23.89 0.60
C SER A 11 3.81 23.50 0.51
N VAL A 12 3.19 23.72 -0.64
CA VAL A 12 1.79 23.33 -0.89
C VAL A 12 1.63 21.81 -0.81
N LEU A 13 2.61 21.05 -1.35
CA LEU A 13 2.62 19.60 -1.23
C LEU A 13 2.76 19.13 0.21
N ALA A 14 3.57 19.81 1.03
CA ALA A 14 3.68 19.50 2.46
C ALA A 14 2.37 19.77 3.22
N SER A 15 1.72 20.90 2.95
CA SER A 15 0.40 21.21 3.51
C SER A 15 -0.67 20.23 3.04
N LEU A 16 -0.70 19.88 1.76
CA LEU A 16 -1.63 18.89 1.21
C LEU A 16 -1.44 17.52 1.87
N VAL A 17 -0.19 17.09 2.07
CA VAL A 17 0.11 15.85 2.80
C VAL A 17 -0.40 15.91 4.24
N ALA A 18 -0.25 17.03 4.94
CA ALA A 18 -0.80 17.18 6.29
C ALA A 18 -2.33 17.09 6.30
N LEU A 19 -3.02 17.81 5.40
CA LEU A 19 -4.48 17.79 5.30
C LEU A 19 -5.03 16.40 4.94
N ILE A 20 -4.35 15.67 4.05
CA ILE A 20 -4.72 14.29 3.72
C ILE A 20 -4.57 13.38 4.94
N LYS A 21 -3.49 13.55 5.72
CA LYS A 21 -3.32 12.77 6.95
C LYS A 21 -4.45 13.04 7.93
N ASP A 22 -4.84 14.30 8.13
CA ASP A 22 -5.95 14.66 9.02
C ASP A 22 -7.29 14.07 8.51
N TRP A 23 -7.52 14.13 7.19
CA TRP A 23 -8.68 13.51 6.56
C TRP A 23 -8.74 11.99 6.80
N LEU A 24 -7.62 11.28 6.55
CA LEU A 24 -7.51 9.84 6.84
C LEU A 24 -7.66 9.52 8.33
N GLN A 25 -7.08 10.34 9.19
CA GLN A 25 -7.17 10.19 10.64
C GLN A 25 -8.62 10.32 11.11
N GLY A 26 -9.41 11.22 10.51
CA GLY A 26 -10.85 11.33 10.77
C GLY A 26 -11.60 10.02 10.54
N PHE A 27 -11.29 9.27 9.47
CA PHE A 27 -11.86 7.94 9.24
C PHE A 27 -11.41 6.92 10.28
N VAL A 28 -10.13 6.93 10.66
CA VAL A 28 -9.59 6.06 11.70
C VAL A 28 -10.31 6.29 13.03
N ASP A 29 -10.47 7.55 13.43
CA ASP A 29 -11.12 7.93 14.69
C ASP A 29 -12.62 7.60 14.68
N ALA A 30 -13.30 7.81 13.54
CA ALA A 30 -14.69 7.41 13.36
C ALA A 30 -14.88 5.88 13.48
N LEU A 31 -14.01 5.10 12.82
CA LEU A 31 -14.05 3.63 12.88
C LEU A 31 -13.70 3.10 14.28
N LYS A 32 -12.73 3.70 14.97
CA LYS A 32 -12.39 3.35 16.36
C LYS A 32 -13.56 3.65 17.30
N THR A 33 -14.18 4.82 17.15
CA THR A 33 -15.40 5.19 17.89
C THR A 33 -16.53 4.20 17.63
N TYR A 34 -16.80 3.87 16.37
CA TYR A 34 -17.84 2.90 16.00
C TYR A 34 -17.60 1.53 16.63
N ARG A 35 -16.37 1.00 16.54
CA ARG A 35 -15.99 -0.28 17.18
C ARG A 35 -16.20 -0.26 18.68
N HIS A 36 -15.89 0.86 19.34
CA HIS A 36 -16.05 1.00 20.78
C HIS A 36 -17.53 1.02 21.18
N LEU A 37 -18.38 1.73 20.42
CA LEU A 37 -19.80 1.88 20.71
C LEU A 37 -20.63 0.64 20.34
N VAL A 38 -20.22 -0.11 19.32
CA VAL A 38 -20.97 -1.22 18.72
C VAL A 38 -20.31 -2.59 19.02
N ALA A 39 -19.50 -2.66 20.09
CA ALA A 39 -18.61 -3.77 20.46
C ALA A 39 -19.24 -5.18 20.61
N THR A 40 -20.56 -5.33 20.45
CA THR A 40 -21.26 -6.62 20.43
C THR A 40 -21.23 -7.31 19.06
N LEU A 41 -20.86 -6.61 17.99
CA LEU A 41 -20.62 -7.21 16.68
C LEU A 41 -19.16 -7.63 16.57
N PRO A 42 -18.84 -8.91 16.25
CA PRO A 42 -17.47 -9.32 15.99
C PRO A 42 -16.87 -8.39 14.93
N PRO A 43 -15.57 -8.02 15.04
CA PRO A 43 -14.94 -7.18 14.03
C PRO A 43 -15.21 -7.79 12.66
N PRO A 44 -15.56 -6.99 11.64
CA PRO A 44 -15.78 -7.50 10.30
C PRO A 44 -14.43 -7.92 9.74
N HIS A 45 -14.01 -9.14 10.07
CA HIS A 45 -12.97 -9.84 9.37
C HIS A 45 -13.64 -10.55 8.21
N PRO A 46 -13.45 -10.09 6.97
CA PRO A 46 -13.76 -10.95 5.84
C PRO A 46 -12.82 -12.16 5.97
N ASN A 47 -13.38 -13.36 6.02
CA ASN A 47 -12.56 -14.55 5.81
C ASN A 47 -11.82 -14.39 4.48
N PRO A 48 -10.55 -14.80 4.37
CA PRO A 48 -9.85 -14.75 3.10
C PRO A 48 -10.60 -15.60 2.06
N PRO A 49 -10.64 -15.17 0.78
CA PRO A 49 -10.01 -13.96 0.24
C PRO A 49 -10.76 -12.66 0.61
N LEU A 50 -10.02 -11.56 0.84
CA LEU A 50 -10.63 -10.24 0.98
C LEU A 50 -11.43 -9.85 -0.28
N PRO A 51 -12.61 -9.22 -0.16
CA PRO A 51 -13.36 -8.68 -1.30
C PRO A 51 -12.53 -7.69 -2.13
N GLY A 52 -12.79 -7.63 -3.44
CA GLY A 52 -12.03 -6.78 -4.36
C GLY A 52 -12.25 -5.27 -4.18
N ASP A 53 -13.29 -4.87 -3.44
CA ASP A 53 -13.65 -3.50 -3.09
C ASP A 53 -13.29 -3.13 -1.62
N PHE A 54 -12.71 -4.08 -0.89
CA PHE A 54 -12.27 -3.89 0.49
C PHE A 54 -11.12 -2.88 0.59
N PRO A 55 -10.94 -2.19 1.72
CA PRO A 55 -12.00 -1.82 2.67
C PRO A 55 -12.84 -0.66 2.14
N PHE A 56 -12.33 0.07 1.15
CA PHE A 56 -12.98 1.20 0.49
C PHE A 56 -12.47 1.28 -0.96
N SER A 57 -13.33 1.76 -1.85
CA SER A 57 -12.97 2.15 -3.21
C SER A 57 -13.52 3.54 -3.52
N ASN A 58 -12.79 4.30 -4.34
CA ASN A 58 -13.25 5.57 -4.92
C ASN A 58 -13.64 6.66 -3.91
N LEU A 59 -12.95 6.76 -2.77
CA LEU A 59 -13.11 7.90 -1.85
C LEU A 59 -12.41 9.13 -2.42
N SER A 60 -13.04 10.30 -2.37
CA SER A 60 -12.46 11.54 -2.88
C SER A 60 -12.79 12.75 -2.02
N GLU A 61 -11.85 13.68 -1.94
CA GLU A 61 -11.98 14.96 -1.25
C GLU A 61 -11.31 16.06 -2.07
N VAL A 62 -11.80 17.30 -1.99
CA VAL A 62 -11.19 18.44 -2.70
C VAL A 62 -10.60 19.41 -1.68
N PHE A 63 -9.28 19.52 -1.66
CA PHE A 63 -8.60 20.48 -0.80
C PHE A 63 -8.45 21.83 -1.51
N HIS A 64 -8.97 22.87 -0.88
CA HIS A 64 -8.89 24.24 -1.38
C HIS A 64 -7.68 24.95 -0.79
N TRP A 65 -6.89 25.60 -1.65
CA TRP A 65 -5.72 26.38 -1.25
C TRP A 65 -5.79 27.78 -1.87
N VAL A 66 -5.79 28.80 -1.03
CA VAL A 66 -5.82 30.20 -1.48
C VAL A 66 -4.43 30.80 -1.34
N GLN A 67 -3.84 31.23 -2.46
CA GLN A 67 -2.58 31.95 -2.49
C GLN A 67 -2.85 33.45 -2.68
N VAL A 68 -2.38 34.27 -1.75
CA VAL A 68 -2.39 35.73 -1.87
C VAL A 68 -1.08 36.14 -2.56
N VAL A 69 -1.18 36.81 -3.72
CA VAL A 69 -0.03 37.12 -4.58
C VAL A 69 0.50 38.54 -4.36
N ASP A 70 -0.36 39.48 -3.95
CA ASP A 70 0.01 40.87 -3.69
C ASP A 70 -0.84 41.45 -2.55
N ASP A 71 -0.18 41.95 -1.50
CA ASP A 71 -0.81 42.55 -0.33
C ASP A 71 -1.53 43.87 -0.64
N THR A 72 -1.12 44.56 -1.72
CA THR A 72 -1.67 45.89 -2.06
C THR A 72 -2.95 45.83 -2.90
N ARG A 73 -3.22 44.70 -3.58
CA ARG A 73 -4.41 44.51 -4.43
C ARG A 73 -5.27 43.30 -4.06
N MET A 74 -4.94 42.58 -2.98
CA MET A 74 -5.65 41.35 -2.55
C MET A 74 -5.93 40.39 -3.71
N HIS A 75 -4.97 40.23 -4.63
CA HIS A 75 -5.15 39.28 -5.72
C HIS A 75 -5.00 37.86 -5.17
N GLN A 76 -6.12 37.16 -5.05
CA GLN A 76 -6.20 35.78 -4.56
C GLN A 76 -6.29 34.82 -5.74
N VAL A 77 -5.46 33.79 -5.71
CA VAL A 77 -5.56 32.65 -6.62
C VAL A 77 -6.05 31.45 -5.83
N ASN A 78 -7.18 30.89 -6.23
CA ASN A 78 -7.73 29.69 -5.61
C ASN A 78 -7.27 28.45 -6.40
N HIS A 79 -6.63 27.53 -5.71
CA HIS A 79 -6.20 26.25 -6.23
C HIS A 79 -7.05 25.14 -5.63
N ASN A 80 -7.54 24.24 -6.49
CA ASN A 80 -8.29 23.06 -6.07
C ASN A 80 -7.42 21.83 -6.29
N TYR A 81 -7.19 21.07 -5.23
CA TYR A 81 -6.45 19.80 -5.27
C TYR A 81 -7.42 18.66 -5.02
N PRO A 82 -8.03 18.07 -6.08
CA PRO A 82 -8.81 16.86 -5.93
C PRO A 82 -7.87 15.73 -5.52
N VAL A 83 -8.20 15.06 -4.43
CA VAL A 83 -7.49 13.90 -3.91
C VAL A 83 -8.43 12.71 -3.98
N THR A 84 -7.93 11.58 -4.46
CA THR A 84 -8.71 10.36 -4.62
C THR A 84 -7.95 9.17 -4.06
N ILE A 85 -8.66 8.29 -3.38
CA ILE A 85 -8.23 6.95 -3.00
C ILE A 85 -8.76 5.99 -4.06
N SER A 86 -7.85 5.46 -4.88
CA SER A 86 -8.17 4.40 -5.84
C SER A 86 -7.77 3.05 -5.30
N LEU A 87 -8.54 2.03 -5.71
CA LEU A 87 -8.25 0.63 -5.46
C LEU A 87 -8.09 -0.07 -6.79
N LEU A 88 -6.91 -0.65 -7.01
CA LEU A 88 -6.68 -1.61 -8.07
C LEU A 88 -6.99 -3.00 -7.50
N PRO A 89 -8.10 -3.64 -7.93
CA PRO A 89 -8.46 -4.96 -7.43
C PRO A 89 -7.43 -5.99 -7.90
N GLY A 90 -6.97 -6.83 -6.97
CA GLY A 90 -6.06 -7.93 -7.25
C GLY A 90 -6.83 -9.21 -7.56
N ARG A 91 -6.42 -9.94 -8.59
CA ARG A 91 -6.95 -11.28 -8.89
C ARG A 91 -6.16 -12.36 -8.16
N ALA A 92 -6.78 -12.93 -7.12
CA ALA A 92 -6.16 -13.96 -6.29
C ALA A 92 -5.72 -15.21 -7.07
N GLU A 93 -6.43 -15.56 -8.14
CA GLU A 93 -6.13 -16.68 -9.04
C GLU A 93 -4.88 -16.43 -9.91
N HIS A 94 -4.58 -15.16 -10.20
CA HIS A 94 -3.48 -14.74 -11.08
C HIS A 94 -2.26 -14.24 -10.30
N TRP A 95 -2.24 -14.39 -8.97
CA TRP A 95 -1.15 -13.92 -8.10
C TRP A 95 -0.93 -12.40 -8.14
N GLU A 96 -1.97 -11.63 -8.46
CA GLU A 96 -1.92 -10.17 -8.48
C GLU A 96 -2.09 -9.60 -7.07
N PRO A 97 -1.41 -8.50 -6.72
CA PRO A 97 -1.63 -7.84 -5.45
C PRO A 97 -2.87 -6.94 -5.45
N LEU A 98 -3.39 -6.63 -4.26
CA LEU A 98 -4.32 -5.51 -4.07
C LEU A 98 -3.53 -4.22 -3.88
N VAL A 99 -3.91 -3.13 -4.53
CA VAL A 99 -3.21 -1.84 -4.38
C VAL A 99 -4.17 -0.70 -4.07
N TRP A 100 -3.93 0.00 -2.96
CA TRP A 100 -4.57 1.28 -2.66
C TRP A 100 -3.59 2.41 -2.93
N ALA A 101 -4.03 3.45 -3.62
CA ALA A 101 -3.21 4.63 -3.89
C ALA A 101 -3.98 5.90 -3.60
N ILE A 102 -3.32 6.85 -2.93
CA ILE A 102 -3.78 8.23 -2.81
C ILE A 102 -3.06 9.04 -3.86
N HIS A 103 -3.82 9.74 -4.70
CA HIS A 103 -3.26 10.57 -5.75
C HIS A 103 -4.04 11.87 -5.92
N THR A 104 -3.36 12.88 -6.46
CA THR A 104 -3.96 14.14 -6.93
C THR A 104 -3.54 14.35 -8.38
N GLY A 105 -4.53 14.32 -9.29
CA GLY A 105 -4.26 14.19 -10.72
C GLY A 105 -3.36 12.97 -11.00
N ASN A 106 -2.18 13.23 -11.60
CA ASN A 106 -1.19 12.21 -11.95
C ASN A 106 -0.12 11.97 -10.87
N ILE A 107 -0.19 12.66 -9.73
CA ILE A 107 0.81 12.54 -8.66
C ILE A 107 0.31 11.54 -7.63
N VAL A 108 1.02 10.43 -7.47
CA VAL A 108 0.79 9.48 -6.37
C VAL A 108 1.47 10.01 -5.12
N LEU A 109 0.69 10.28 -4.08
CA LEU A 109 1.15 10.81 -2.80
C LEU A 109 1.56 9.70 -1.83
N GLY A 110 1.01 8.50 -1.99
CA GLY A 110 1.37 7.31 -1.23
C GLY A 110 0.53 6.11 -1.66
N SER A 111 1.07 4.91 -1.51
CA SER A 111 0.34 3.69 -1.86
C SER A 111 0.69 2.51 -0.97
N ILE A 112 -0.23 1.57 -0.87
CA ILE A 112 -0.04 0.28 -0.22
C ILE A 112 -0.30 -0.80 -1.24
N GLU A 113 0.62 -1.74 -1.35
CA GLU A 113 0.42 -3.01 -2.00
C GLU A 113 0.25 -4.11 -0.95
N LEU A 114 -0.81 -4.90 -1.07
CA LEU A 114 -1.04 -6.08 -0.25
C LEU A 114 -0.85 -7.31 -1.10
N ASP A 115 0.16 -8.09 -0.74
CA ASP A 115 0.50 -9.32 -1.44
C ASP A 115 -0.65 -10.33 -1.35
N ARG A 116 -0.88 -11.07 -2.44
CA ARG A 116 -1.87 -12.15 -2.53
C ARG A 116 -1.81 -13.14 -1.38
N ARG A 117 -0.61 -13.47 -0.89
CA ARG A 117 -0.42 -14.40 0.24
C ARG A 117 -1.01 -13.87 1.54
N VAL A 118 -1.10 -12.56 1.68
CA VAL A 118 -1.64 -11.93 2.89
C VAL A 118 -3.16 -11.82 2.81
N TYR A 119 -3.73 -11.51 1.64
CA TYR A 119 -5.17 -11.29 1.51
C TYR A 119 -5.98 -12.50 1.05
N ALA A 120 -5.37 -13.48 0.40
CA ALA A 120 -6.05 -14.64 -0.19
C ALA A 120 -5.71 -15.98 0.47
N ASP A 121 -4.56 -16.11 1.14
CA ASP A 121 -4.21 -17.32 1.90
C ASP A 121 -4.52 -17.17 3.40
N GLN A 122 -4.36 -18.25 4.16
CA GLN A 122 -4.40 -18.22 5.63
C GLN A 122 -3.18 -17.46 6.17
N SER A 123 -3.26 -16.14 6.18
CA SER A 123 -2.35 -15.24 6.90
C SER A 123 -2.63 -15.28 8.40
N VAL A 124 -1.58 -15.23 9.21
CA VAL A 124 -1.71 -15.04 10.68
C VAL A 124 -1.96 -13.57 11.05
N VAL A 125 -1.82 -12.67 10.09
CA VAL A 125 -2.08 -11.25 10.25
C VAL A 125 -3.50 -10.96 9.82
N SER A 126 -4.25 -10.35 10.74
CA SER A 126 -5.58 -9.85 10.44
C SER A 126 -5.49 -8.52 9.70
N ILE A 127 -6.08 -8.47 8.50
CA ILE A 127 -6.17 -7.26 7.68
C ILE A 127 -7.58 -6.71 7.83
N ASP A 128 -7.68 -5.54 8.44
CA ASP A 128 -8.96 -4.85 8.65
C ASP A 128 -8.92 -3.42 8.05
N PRO A 129 -10.06 -2.72 7.98
CA PRO A 129 -10.09 -1.36 7.42
C PRO A 129 -9.17 -0.36 8.16
N LEU A 130 -9.00 -0.51 9.48
CA LEU A 130 -8.12 0.35 10.27
C LEU A 130 -6.66 0.14 9.88
N PHE A 131 -6.24 -1.10 9.72
CA PHE A 131 -4.88 -1.45 9.29
C PHE A 131 -4.54 -0.80 7.95
N ILE A 132 -5.46 -0.86 6.97
CA ILE A 132 -5.25 -0.23 5.66
C ILE A 132 -5.15 1.29 5.79
N LEU A 133 -6.04 1.95 6.54
CA LEU A 133 -5.98 3.40 6.75
C LEU A 133 -4.71 3.85 7.48
N GLU A 134 -4.33 3.19 8.57
CA GLU A 134 -3.13 3.52 9.33
C GLU A 134 -1.86 3.33 8.48
N THR A 135 -1.83 2.28 7.67
CA THR A 135 -0.73 2.05 6.73
C THR A 135 -0.75 3.07 5.59
N MET A 136 -1.92 3.60 5.19
CA MET A 136 -2.05 4.62 4.15
C MET A 136 -1.53 5.96 4.65
N ILE A 137 -1.86 6.33 5.89
CA ILE A 137 -1.31 7.50 6.58
C ILE A 137 0.21 7.42 6.61
N LEU A 138 0.77 6.24 6.91
CA LEU A 138 2.21 6.03 6.90
C LEU A 138 2.81 6.16 5.49
N ALA A 139 2.18 5.55 4.48
CA ALA A 139 2.61 5.64 3.08
C ALA A 139 2.63 7.08 2.57
N VAL A 140 1.60 7.87 2.88
CA VAL A 140 1.50 9.31 2.54
C VAL A 140 2.53 10.14 3.31
N THR A 141 2.74 9.83 4.59
CA THR A 141 3.76 10.51 5.41
C THR A 141 5.17 10.30 4.83
N LEU A 142 5.46 9.08 4.39
CA LEU A 142 6.75 8.74 3.76
C LEU A 142 6.81 9.15 2.29
N ARG A 143 5.67 9.48 1.67
CA ARG A 143 5.49 9.72 0.23
C ARG A 143 5.96 8.57 -0.63
N GLN A 144 5.60 7.36 -0.23
CA GLN A 144 6.16 6.13 -0.80
C GLN A 144 5.13 5.03 -0.95
N LYS A 145 5.52 4.02 -1.74
CA LYS A 145 4.84 2.74 -1.80
C LYS A 145 5.31 1.86 -0.64
N LEU A 146 4.36 1.43 0.18
CA LEU A 146 4.54 0.38 1.16
C LEU A 146 4.02 -0.94 0.61
N ILE A 147 4.67 -2.04 0.98
CA ILE A 147 4.28 -3.39 0.58
C ILE A 147 4.04 -4.20 1.85
N VAL A 148 2.87 -4.81 1.95
CA VAL A 148 2.52 -5.76 3.00
C VAL A 148 2.70 -7.15 2.42
N SER A 149 3.70 -7.88 2.92
CA SER A 149 4.12 -9.16 2.36
C SER A 149 4.67 -10.09 3.43
N SER A 150 5.06 -11.30 3.03
CA SER A 150 5.79 -12.23 3.91
C SER A 150 7.12 -12.66 3.31
N ARG A 151 8.09 -12.93 4.19
CA ARG A 151 9.39 -13.53 3.87
C ARG A 151 9.65 -14.74 4.75
N VAL A 152 10.48 -15.67 4.27
CA VAL A 152 10.88 -16.85 5.04
C VAL A 152 12.32 -16.72 5.50
N VAL A 153 12.55 -17.02 6.78
CA VAL A 153 13.88 -17.12 7.36
C VAL A 153 14.05 -18.44 8.11
N MET A 154 15.26 -18.98 8.06
CA MET A 154 15.65 -20.08 8.92
C MET A 154 16.14 -19.48 10.24
N ILE A 155 15.53 -19.88 11.36
CA ILE A 155 15.98 -19.49 12.69
C ILE A 155 16.47 -20.76 13.41
N PRO A 156 17.71 -20.76 13.94
CA PRO A 156 18.17 -21.87 14.78
C PRO A 156 17.28 -21.97 16.01
N SER A 157 16.75 -23.15 16.30
CA SER A 157 15.95 -23.36 17.50
C SER A 157 16.90 -23.45 18.71
N PRO A 158 16.74 -22.60 19.74
CA PRO A 158 17.62 -22.65 20.90
C PRO A 158 17.46 -23.99 21.63
N GLY A 159 18.55 -24.76 21.69
CA GLY A 159 18.60 -26.04 22.42
C GLY A 159 18.28 -27.30 21.59
N THR A 160 18.07 -27.18 20.28
CA THR A 160 17.96 -28.34 19.38
C THR A 160 18.79 -28.12 18.11
N ASP A 161 19.39 -29.18 17.55
CA ASP A 161 20.08 -29.13 16.24
C ASP A 161 19.10 -29.00 15.05
N GLN A 162 17.82 -28.68 15.33
CA GLN A 162 16.78 -28.58 14.32
C GLN A 162 16.56 -27.13 13.92
N ASN A 163 16.72 -26.88 12.62
CA ASN A 163 16.39 -25.60 12.01
C ASN A 163 14.87 -25.50 11.81
N ALA A 164 14.27 -24.42 12.34
CA ALA A 164 12.86 -24.12 12.13
C ALA A 164 12.69 -23.00 11.10
N TRP A 165 11.77 -23.20 10.16
CA TRP A 165 11.45 -22.19 9.15
C TRP A 165 10.37 -21.26 9.68
N ASN A 166 10.64 -19.97 9.66
CA ASN A 166 9.73 -18.94 10.12
C ASN A 166 9.30 -18.08 8.94
N GLU A 167 8.00 -18.03 8.69
CA GLU A 167 7.40 -17.04 7.80
C GLU A 167 7.07 -15.79 8.61
N ILE A 168 7.69 -14.66 8.25
CA ILE A 168 7.51 -13.36 8.89
C ILE A 168 6.66 -12.50 7.97
N PHE A 169 5.56 -11.99 8.50
CA PHE A 169 4.68 -11.05 7.83
C PHE A 169 5.06 -9.63 8.23
N GLU A 170 5.22 -8.74 7.26
CA GLU A 170 5.81 -7.42 7.49
C GLU A 170 5.32 -6.37 6.49
N VAL A 171 5.41 -5.11 6.92
CA VAL A 171 5.31 -3.93 6.07
C VAL A 171 6.73 -3.50 5.70
N ARG A 172 6.99 -3.34 4.41
CA ARG A 172 8.29 -2.91 3.87
C ARG A 172 8.13 -1.72 2.95
N ARG A 173 9.18 -0.93 2.80
CA ARG A 173 9.26 0.08 1.74
C ARG A 173 9.63 -0.58 0.42
N ALA A 174 8.97 -0.16 -0.66
CA ALA A 174 9.22 -0.73 -2.00
C ALA A 174 10.60 -0.37 -2.56
N ASP A 175 11.17 0.77 -2.18
CA ASP A 175 12.41 1.32 -2.75
C ASP A 175 13.68 0.61 -2.26
N ALA A 176 13.80 0.43 -0.95
CA ALA A 176 14.98 -0.11 -0.29
C ALA A 176 14.77 -1.52 0.27
N ASN A 177 13.57 -2.09 0.06
CA ASN A 177 13.14 -3.35 0.69
C ASN A 177 13.32 -3.33 2.22
N LEU A 178 13.26 -2.14 2.83
CA LEU A 178 13.49 -1.94 4.25
C LEU A 178 12.24 -2.30 5.04
N VAL A 179 12.38 -3.17 6.04
CA VAL A 179 11.31 -3.53 6.96
C VAL A 179 10.95 -2.31 7.82
N VAL A 180 9.70 -1.88 7.72
CA VAL A 180 9.14 -0.77 8.51
C VAL A 180 8.51 -1.32 9.79
N ARG A 181 7.76 -2.42 9.66
CA ARG A 181 7.03 -3.03 10.78
C ARG A 181 6.88 -4.53 10.57
N GLU A 182 7.18 -5.31 11.59
CA GLU A 182 6.78 -6.71 11.64
C GLU A 182 5.34 -6.83 12.16
N LEU A 183 4.53 -7.66 11.51
CA LEU A 183 3.11 -7.86 11.81
C LEU A 183 2.85 -9.16 12.58
N GLY A 184 3.67 -10.17 12.34
CA GLY A 184 3.52 -11.47 12.97
C GLY A 184 4.44 -12.51 12.36
N ARG A 185 4.50 -13.67 13.00
CA ARG A 185 5.31 -14.80 12.55
C ARG A 185 4.51 -16.10 12.62
N ARG A 186 4.80 -17.01 11.70
CA ARG A 186 4.33 -18.39 11.73
C ARG A 186 5.51 -19.34 11.58
N THR A 187 5.68 -20.22 12.55
CA THR A 187 6.61 -21.36 12.41
C THR A 187 6.01 -22.38 11.47
N THR A 188 6.81 -22.86 10.55
CA THR A 188 6.42 -23.88 9.58
C THR A 188 7.36 -25.06 9.68
N THR A 189 6.80 -26.26 9.68
CA THR A 189 7.55 -27.52 9.81
C THR A 189 7.97 -28.09 8.45
N SER A 190 7.28 -27.71 7.38
CA SER A 190 7.64 -28.08 6.01
C SER A 190 8.70 -27.13 5.43
N GLN A 191 9.62 -27.69 4.66
CA GLN A 191 10.65 -26.93 3.96
C GLN A 191 10.00 -25.89 3.03
N PRO A 192 10.38 -24.61 3.12
CA PRO A 192 9.88 -23.57 2.25
C PRO A 192 10.38 -23.79 0.83
N ARG A 193 9.66 -23.18 -0.11
CA ARG A 193 10.00 -23.26 -1.52
C ARG A 193 11.22 -22.38 -1.79
N PHE A 194 11.94 -22.62 -2.88
CA PHE A 194 13.16 -21.87 -3.21
C PHE A 194 13.07 -21.31 -4.63
N CYS A 195 13.30 -20.01 -4.78
CA CYS A 195 13.43 -19.41 -6.11
C CYS A 195 14.87 -19.59 -6.60
N PRO A 196 15.12 -20.37 -7.67
CA PRO A 196 16.49 -20.60 -8.14
C PRO A 196 17.13 -19.34 -8.74
N THR A 197 16.33 -18.43 -9.29
CA THR A 197 16.81 -17.20 -9.94
C THR A 197 17.23 -16.15 -8.91
N CYS A 198 16.38 -15.86 -7.92
CA CYS A 198 16.70 -14.93 -6.82
C CYS A 198 17.61 -15.55 -5.75
N ARG A 199 17.76 -16.88 -5.74
CA ARG A 199 18.38 -17.63 -4.65
C ARG A 199 17.81 -17.30 -3.27
N THR A 200 16.49 -17.17 -3.18
CA THR A 200 15.77 -16.79 -1.95
C THR A 200 14.71 -17.82 -1.58
N TRP A 201 14.48 -17.97 -0.28
CA TRP A 201 13.41 -18.80 0.26
C TRP A 201 12.07 -18.09 0.10
N LEU A 202 11.10 -18.83 -0.42
CA LEU A 202 9.75 -18.37 -0.69
C LEU A 202 8.79 -18.92 0.37
N PRO A 203 7.77 -18.14 0.76
CA PRO A 203 6.62 -18.62 1.51
C PRO A 203 6.01 -19.90 0.95
N GLN A 204 5.36 -20.65 1.84
CA GLN A 204 4.85 -21.98 1.50
C GLN A 204 3.79 -21.93 0.40
N ALA A 205 2.89 -20.95 0.45
CA ALA A 205 1.88 -20.77 -0.57
C ALA A 205 2.49 -20.15 -1.84
N GLY A 206 2.15 -20.73 -2.99
CA GLY A 206 2.40 -20.16 -4.31
C GLY A 206 3.36 -20.90 -5.24
N PRO A 207 3.71 -20.27 -6.37
CA PRO A 207 4.45 -20.93 -7.44
C PRO A 207 5.94 -20.93 -7.14
N ASN A 208 6.69 -21.92 -7.64
CA ASN A 208 8.12 -22.15 -7.33
C ASN A 208 9.11 -21.05 -7.77
N PHE A 209 8.59 -19.93 -8.30
CA PHE A 209 9.35 -18.73 -8.64
C PHE A 209 8.80 -17.55 -7.83
N CYS A 210 9.66 -16.57 -7.49
CA CYS A 210 9.16 -15.34 -6.88
C CYS A 210 8.27 -14.58 -7.88
N LEU A 211 7.43 -13.68 -7.38
CA LEU A 211 6.49 -12.92 -8.23
C LEU A 211 7.20 -12.16 -9.36
N GLU A 212 8.40 -11.63 -9.10
CA GLU A 212 9.23 -10.93 -10.09
C GLU A 212 9.73 -11.84 -11.22
N HIS A 213 9.86 -13.14 -10.95
CA HIS A 213 10.31 -14.15 -11.91
C HIS A 213 9.19 -15.10 -12.37
N LEU A 214 7.97 -14.87 -11.92
CA LEU A 214 6.83 -15.47 -12.59
C LEU A 214 6.71 -14.80 -13.93
N ASN A 215 6.81 -15.60 -14.98
CA ASN A 215 6.60 -15.16 -16.35
C ASN A 215 5.10 -14.92 -16.57
N VAL A 216 4.49 -14.04 -15.76
CA VAL A 216 3.14 -13.51 -15.98
C VAL A 216 3.29 -12.48 -17.09
N SER A 217 3.42 -13.00 -18.31
CA SER A 217 3.10 -12.26 -19.52
C SER A 217 1.65 -11.79 -19.35
N ILE A 218 1.43 -10.54 -18.89
CA ILE A 218 0.29 -9.63 -19.20
C ILE A 218 0.19 -8.38 -18.30
N ILE A 219 0.78 -8.28 -17.11
CA ILE A 219 0.33 -7.22 -16.15
C ILE A 219 1.28 -6.02 -15.95
N LEU A 220 2.57 -6.14 -16.26
CA LEU A 220 3.48 -4.99 -16.19
C LEU A 220 3.38 -4.04 -17.41
N LEU A 221 2.66 -4.42 -18.47
CA LEU A 221 2.45 -3.56 -19.63
C LEU A 221 1.51 -2.38 -19.36
N TRP A 222 0.75 -2.38 -18.27
CA TRP A 222 -0.06 -1.23 -17.86
C TRP A 222 0.66 -0.27 -16.90
N TYR A 223 1.73 -0.71 -16.24
CA TYR A 223 2.50 0.14 -15.32
C TYR A 223 3.67 0.88 -16.00
N ASN A 224 4.22 0.33 -17.09
CA ASN A 224 5.31 0.99 -17.84
C ASN A 224 4.83 1.91 -18.99
N SER A 225 3.58 1.82 -19.44
CA SER A 225 3.10 2.65 -20.57
C SER A 225 2.67 4.07 -20.15
N THR A 226 2.38 4.31 -18.87
CA THR A 226 2.04 5.64 -18.35
C THR A 226 3.25 6.43 -17.79
N GLN A 227 4.47 5.87 -17.83
CA GLN A 227 5.69 6.58 -17.41
C GLN A 227 6.84 6.64 -18.43
N ILE A 228 6.70 6.15 -19.67
CA ILE A 228 7.77 6.28 -20.69
C ILE A 228 7.23 6.76 -22.06
N HIS A 229 6.46 7.85 -22.08
CA HIS A 229 6.27 8.65 -23.32
C HIS A 229 6.19 10.16 -23.03
N GLY A 230 7.04 10.63 -22.13
CA GLY A 230 7.21 12.06 -21.88
C GLY A 230 8.60 12.37 -21.37
N LEU A 231 9.55 12.51 -22.32
CA LEU A 231 10.86 13.20 -22.25
C LEU A 231 12.10 12.32 -22.50
N ILE A 232 12.99 12.91 -23.31
CA ILE A 232 14.23 12.45 -23.98
C ILE A 232 13.90 11.93 -25.40
N GLN A 233 14.14 12.66 -26.50
CA GLN A 233 14.92 13.88 -26.76
C GLN A 233 14.43 14.49 -28.10
N LEU A 234 14.63 15.81 -28.23
CA LEU A 234 14.92 16.60 -29.44
C LEU A 234 14.34 16.14 -30.79
#